data_AF-A0A7V5WKY4-F1
#
_entry.id   AF-A0A7V5WKY4-F1
#
_cell.length_a   1.000
_cell.length_b   1.000
_cell.length_c   1.000
_cell.angle_alpha   90.00
_cell.angle_beta   90.00
_cell.angle_gamma   90.00
#
_symmetry.space_group_name_H-M   'P 1'
#
loop_
_entity.id
_entity.type
_entity.pdbx_description
1 polymer ?
#
loop_
_entity_poly.entity_id
_entity_poly.type
_entity_poly.pdbx_seq_one_letter_code
_entity_poly.pdbx_strand_id
1 'polypeptide(L)' 'METHPEAEKIVLASLKPKAPSFHRFIVRKKLLGGSWQAGDQAVIYEIVATVPEGRVTVTDRTVIQFDEPGL' A
#
# COMPACT_ATOMS: atom_id res chain seq x y z
N MET A 1 -13.22 -11.06 -15.54
CA MET A 1 -12.26 -10.79 -14.44
C MET A 1 -11.41 -9.65 -14.91
N GLU A 2 -11.54 -8.47 -14.32
CA GLU A 2 -10.67 -7.34 -14.65
C GLU A 2 -9.26 -7.66 -14.14
N THR A 3 -8.35 -7.97 -15.05
CA THR A 3 -6.94 -8.23 -14.74
C THR A 3 -6.24 -6.87 -14.64
N HIS A 4 -6.10 -6.38 -13.42
CA HIS A 4 -5.28 -5.20 -13.16
C HIS A 4 -3.79 -5.57 -13.26
N PRO A 5 -2.92 -4.66 -13.76
CA PRO A 5 -1.48 -4.89 -13.80
C PRO A 5 -0.93 -5.19 -12.39
N GLU A 6 0.12 -6.00 -12.32
CA GLU A 6 0.81 -6.25 -11.05
C GLU A 6 1.50 -4.96 -10.59
N ALA A 7 1.39 -4.67 -9.30
CA ALA A 7 2.05 -3.51 -8.71
C ALA A 7 3.56 -3.79 -8.60
N GLU A 8 4.36 -2.95 -9.24
CA GLU A 8 5.81 -2.90 -9.01
C GLU A 8 6.09 -2.25 -7.64
N LYS A 9 5.35 -1.18 -7.34
CA LYS A 9 5.50 -0.42 -6.11
C LYS A 9 4.18 0.22 -5.68
N ILE A 10 3.97 0.26 -4.37
CA ILE A 10 2.92 1.08 -3.76
C ILE A 10 3.52 1.93 -2.64
N VAL A 11 3.03 3.16 -2.52
CA VAL A 11 3.46 4.11 -1.49
C VAL A 11 2.33 4.34 -0.52
N LEU A 12 2.62 4.16 0.76
CA LEU A 12 1.67 4.26 1.87
C LEU A 12 2.02 5.44 2.76
N ALA A 13 1.11 6.39 2.94
CA ALA A 13 1.24 7.44 3.95
C ALA A 13 0.53 7.02 5.23
N SER A 14 1.20 7.22 6.38
CA SER A 14 0.60 6.92 7.68
C SER A 14 -0.44 7.99 8.06
N LEU A 15 -1.67 7.56 8.31
CA LEU A 15 -2.73 8.41 8.87
C LEU A 15 -2.59 8.57 10.39
N LYS A 16 -1.76 7.74 11.04
CA LYS A 16 -1.51 7.75 12.49
C LYS A 16 -0.01 7.61 12.77
N PRO A 17 0.77 8.71 12.79
CA PRO A 17 2.23 8.67 12.97
C PRO A 17 2.67 8.08 14.31
N LYS A 18 1.81 8.09 15.34
CA LYS A 18 2.11 7.52 16.67
C LYS A 18 1.75 6.04 16.82
N ALA A 19 1.35 5.37 15.75
CA ALA A 19 0.92 3.98 15.84
C ALA A 19 2.13 3.02 15.96
N PRO A 20 2.04 1.94 16.75
CA PRO A 20 3.18 1.05 16.98
C PRO A 20 3.56 0.24 15.74
N SER A 21 4.85 0.00 15.53
CA SER A 21 5.44 -0.54 14.28
C SER A 21 4.84 -1.86 13.74
N PHE A 22 4.13 -2.65 14.54
CA PHE A 22 3.48 -3.90 14.11
C PHE A 22 2.41 -3.69 13.02
N HIS A 23 1.86 -2.47 12.88
CA HIS A 23 0.89 -2.14 11.83
C HIS A 23 1.44 -2.38 10.41
N ARG A 24 2.76 -2.28 10.20
CA ARG A 24 3.40 -2.55 8.90
C ARG A 24 3.23 -4.00 8.48
N PHE A 25 3.27 -4.94 9.43
CA PHE A 25 3.04 -6.35 9.12
C PHE A 25 1.57 -6.61 8.74
N ILE A 26 0.64 -6.01 9.49
CA ILE A 26 -0.81 -6.15 9.25
C ILE A 26 -1.19 -5.58 7.88
N VAL A 27 -0.71 -4.38 7.53
CA VAL A 27 -1.05 -3.75 6.26
C VAL A 27 -0.46 -4.54 5.08
N ARG A 28 0.78 -5.04 5.18
CA ARG A 28 1.36 -5.91 4.14
C ARG A 28 0.50 -7.15 3.86
N LYS A 29 0.03 -7.82 4.93
CA LYS A 29 -0.88 -8.96 4.80
C LYS A 29 -2.24 -8.58 4.22
N LYS A 30 -2.75 -7.40 4.55
CA LYS A 30 -4.03 -6.89 4.03
C LYS A 30 -3.96 -6.56 2.53
N LEU A 31 -2.83 -6.04 2.07
CA LEU A 31 -2.63 -5.60 0.69
C LEU A 31 -2.47 -6.78 -0.28
N LEU A 32 -1.75 -7.82 0.15
CA LEU A 32 -1.38 -8.97 -0.69
C LEU A 32 -2.60 -9.65 -1.33
N GLY A 33 -2.56 -9.83 -2.65
CA GLY A 33 -3.63 -10.44 -3.45
C GLY A 33 -4.82 -9.52 -3.72
N GLY A 34 -4.84 -8.31 -3.15
CA GLY A 34 -5.88 -7.32 -3.39
C GLY A 34 -5.53 -6.38 -4.56
N SER A 35 -6.55 -5.75 -5.12
CA SER A 35 -6.41 -4.67 -6.10
C SER A 35 -6.61 -3.32 -5.43
N TRP A 36 -5.70 -2.39 -5.68
CA TRP A 36 -5.58 -1.14 -4.96
C TRP A 36 -5.21 0.01 -5.89
N GLN A 37 -5.60 1.22 -5.54
CA GLN A 37 -5.25 2.45 -6.26
C GLN A 37 -4.97 3.60 -5.29
N ALA A 38 -4.44 4.71 -5.79
CA ALA A 38 -4.27 5.92 -5.00
C ALA A 38 -5.61 6.40 -4.41
N GLY A 39 -5.59 6.84 -3.16
CA GLY A 39 -6.76 7.22 -2.35
C GLY A 39 -7.41 6.08 -1.56
N ASP A 40 -7.08 4.81 -1.85
CA ASP A 40 -7.58 3.70 -1.04
C ASP A 40 -6.95 3.67 0.35
N GLN A 41 -7.71 3.25 1.35
CA GLN A 41 -7.24 3.12 2.72
C GLN A 41 -7.05 1.65 3.12
N ALA A 42 -5.87 1.36 3.68
CA ALA A 42 -5.51 0.06 4.22
C ALA A 42 -5.06 0.19 5.67
N VAL A 43 -5.91 -0.27 6.60
CA VAL A 43 -5.66 -0.21 8.05
C VAL A 43 -5.57 1.23 8.55
N ILE A 44 -4.35 1.76 8.74
CA ILE A 44 -4.07 3.14 9.17
C ILE A 44 -3.25 3.88 8.11
N TYR A 45 -3.18 3.34 6.90
CA TYR A 45 -2.43 3.90 5.79
C TYR A 45 -3.37 4.28 4.68
N GLU A 46 -3.02 5.36 3.99
CA GLU A 46 -3.59 5.72 2.70
C GLU A 46 -2.57 5.40 1.60
N ILE A 47 -3.03 4.83 0.51
CA ILE A 47 -2.22 4.61 -0.68
C ILE A 47 -2.13 5.95 -1.41
N VAL A 48 -0.95 6.55 -1.43
CA VAL A 48 -0.75 7.85 -2.07
C VAL A 48 -0.24 7.74 -3.50
N ALA A 49 0.37 6.60 -3.86
CA ALA A 49 0.81 6.32 -5.22
C ALA A 49 0.92 4.82 -5.50
N THR A 50 0.75 4.46 -6.77
CA THR A 50 0.94 3.11 -7.31
C THR A 50 1.83 3.19 -8.54
N VAL A 51 2.61 2.14 -8.79
CA VAL A 51 3.40 1.94 -10.01
C VAL A 51 3.08 0.55 -10.56
N PRO A 52 2.53 0.45 -11.78
CA PRO A 52 2.07 1.54 -12.64
C PRO A 52 0.93 2.35 -12.01
N GLU A 53 0.71 3.58 -12.48
CA GLU A 53 -0.36 4.44 -11.98
C GLU A 53 -1.75 3.82 -12.24
N GLY A 54 -2.67 4.06 -11.31
CA GLY A 54 -4.04 3.53 -11.35
C GLY A 54 -4.21 2.27 -10.50
N ARG A 55 -5.22 1.47 -10.84
CA ARG A 55 -5.55 0.26 -10.08
C ARG A 55 -4.61 -0.88 -10.43
N VAL A 56 -3.95 -1.43 -9.40
CA VAL A 56 -2.92 -2.46 -9.50
C VAL A 56 -3.18 -3.61 -8.54
N THR A 57 -2.71 -4.81 -8.86
CA THR A 57 -2.77 -5.98 -7.97
C THR A 57 -1.48 -6.10 -7.18
N VAL A 58 -1.56 -6.13 -5.85
CA VAL A 58 -0.38 -6.29 -4.99
C VAL A 58 -0.02 -7.76 -4.88
N THR A 59 1.22 -8.11 -5.16
CA THR A 59 1.76 -9.48 -5.10
C THR A 59 2.94 -9.55 -4.13
N ASP A 60 3.54 -10.73 -3.96
CA ASP A 60 4.75 -10.90 -3.15
C ASP A 60 5.98 -10.16 -3.72
N ARG A 61 5.92 -9.78 -5.01
CA ARG A 61 6.97 -9.04 -5.72
C ARG A 61 6.84 -7.53 -5.58
N THR A 62 5.69 -7.03 -5.11
CA THR A 62 5.43 -5.60 -4.98
C THR A 62 6.28 -4.96 -3.89
N VAL A 63 6.96 -3.87 -4.22
CA VAL A 63 7.69 -3.05 -3.27
C VAL A 63 6.71 -2.17 -2.48
N ILE A 64 6.62 -2.39 -1.17
CA ILE A 64 5.77 -1.59 -0.28
C ILE A 64 6.64 -0.53 0.40
N GLN A 65 6.51 0.73 -0.03
CA GLN A 65 7.18 1.88 0.58
C GLN A 65 6.24 2.57 1.57
N PHE A 66 6.77 2.91 2.74
CA PHE A 66 6.08 3.71 3.74
C PHE A 66 6.65 5.13 3.69
N ASP A 67 5.81 6.11 3.43
CA ASP A 67 6.14 7.53 3.52
C ASP A 67 5.87 7.97 4.96
N GLU A 68 6.95 8.14 5.73
CA GLU A 68 6.89 8.63 7.10
C GLU A 68 7.21 10.12 7.09
N PRO A 69 6.22 11.01 7.30
CA PRO A 69 6.52 12.42 7.51
C PRO A 69 7.24 12.59 8.86
N GLY A 70 8.55 12.87 8.80
CA GLY A 70 9.35 13.38 9.93
C GLY A 70 10.25 12.37 10.63
N LEU A 71 11.38 12.03 9.99
CA LEU A 71 12.63 11.80 10.73
C LEU A 71 13.34 13.15 10.93
#